data_AF-A0A352L6G7-F1
#
_entry.id   AF-A0A352L6G7-F1
#
_cell.length_a   1.000
_cell.length_b   1.000
_cell.length_c   1.000
_cell.angle_alpha   90.00
_cell.angle_beta   90.00
_cell.angle_gamma   90.00
#
_symmetry.space_group_name_H-M   'P 1'
#
loop_
_entity.id
_entity.type
_entity.pdbx_description
1 polymer ?
#
loop_
_entity_poly.entity_id
_entity_poly.type
_entity_poly.pdbx_seq_one_letter_code
_entity_poly.pdbx_strand_id
1 'polypeptide(L)'
;MVQQATPAFELKSADTADAVSVLSHWASSACQPAGPSGAGWRRVAVVSSRLSKRLDQETRWLSRLRSTLAALPTDSTQVLICERTAGADVLTAGCDLFGLSRLTLQLGRKPGQRAAGLPPADLALFAMADEIRVLKCRPQGNMVRLIEMHLNDPRRHRKPVYVAPECLPCLSPEHQLRVRLLEDPEELQRDSAAQPGDGMAVPRMTSTAFPALPEDHPLVCPDQWLCHWTRPAAGPWPGETHQHYCESLLRNHCDHSARGTLLRILAEQRLRASRLAIRGGHPVVSLTAVPLSDFRRRRVFRGHRQRYDFEPWGLAIRRSALGSYDLRPVRYGCDDTWKSLSAADQPWYQKATQDGVTDTVAEQEWRIPQDVDLSLLNPNDAMVFVDNAAAVDTVQPHSRWPVLLLP
;
A
#
# COMPACT_ATOMS: atom_id res chain seq x y z
N MET A 1 -14.16 18.31 -21.02
CA MET A 1 -13.83 16.88 -20.99
C MET A 1 -15.10 16.12 -20.62
N VAL A 2 -15.70 15.41 -21.57
CA VAL A 2 -16.89 14.58 -21.32
C VAL A 2 -16.40 13.27 -20.72
N GLN A 3 -16.75 12.98 -19.46
CA GLN A 3 -16.61 11.65 -18.90
C GLN A 3 -17.51 10.71 -19.72
N GLN A 4 -16.92 9.95 -20.64
CA GLN A 4 -17.64 8.87 -21.30
C GLN A 4 -17.94 7.80 -20.25
N ALA A 5 -19.23 7.53 -20.04
CA ALA A 5 -19.68 6.47 -19.15
C ALA A 5 -19.19 5.12 -19.69
N THR A 6 -18.32 4.46 -18.93
CA THR A 6 -17.84 3.12 -19.27
C THR A 6 -18.99 2.12 -19.13
N PRO A 7 -19.31 1.30 -20.15
CA PRO A 7 -20.35 0.29 -20.02
C PRO A 7 -19.92 -0.78 -19.01
N ALA A 8 -20.70 -0.96 -17.94
CA ALA A 8 -20.54 -2.04 -16.98
C ALA A 8 -21.36 -3.27 -17.44
N PHE A 9 -20.73 -4.44 -17.50
CA PHE A 9 -21.38 -5.71 -17.84
C PHE A 9 -21.36 -6.65 -16.62
N GLU A 10 -22.53 -7.19 -16.25
CA GLU A 10 -22.70 -8.10 -15.11
C GLU A 10 -22.85 -9.55 -15.60
N LEU A 11 -21.98 -10.45 -15.13
CA LEU A 11 -22.06 -11.88 -15.45
C LEU A 11 -22.64 -12.68 -14.27
N LYS A 12 -23.76 -13.36 -14.49
CA LYS A 12 -24.39 -14.27 -13.51
C LYS A 12 -23.76 -15.67 -13.64
N SER A 13 -23.42 -16.28 -12.50
CA SER A 13 -22.55 -17.47 -12.35
C SER A 13 -22.90 -18.67 -13.26
N ALA A 14 -21.91 -19.21 -13.98
CA ALA A 14 -21.95 -20.51 -14.65
C ALA A 14 -20.97 -21.50 -13.99
N ASP A 15 -21.29 -22.80 -14.03
CA ASP A 15 -20.43 -23.88 -13.53
C ASP A 15 -19.10 -23.97 -14.31
N THR A 16 -18.00 -24.29 -13.63
CA THR A 16 -16.62 -24.01 -14.07
C THR A 16 -16.13 -24.75 -15.32
N ALA A 17 -16.67 -25.96 -15.62
CA ALA A 17 -16.28 -26.71 -16.81
C ALA A 17 -17.02 -26.23 -18.08
N ASP A 18 -18.31 -25.89 -17.95
CA ASP A 18 -19.07 -25.23 -19.02
C ASP A 18 -18.69 -23.76 -19.17
N ALA A 19 -18.22 -23.10 -18.10
CA ALA A 19 -17.86 -21.69 -18.12
C ALA A 19 -16.77 -21.38 -19.16
N VAL A 20 -15.75 -22.22 -19.35
CA VAL A 20 -14.69 -21.93 -20.35
C VAL A 20 -15.24 -22.03 -21.77
N SER A 21 -16.08 -23.04 -22.07
CA SER A 21 -16.70 -23.21 -23.39
C SER A 21 -17.75 -22.13 -23.67
N VAL A 22 -18.57 -21.80 -22.67
CA VAL A 22 -19.56 -20.72 -22.70
C VAL A 22 -18.89 -19.35 -22.81
N LEU A 23 -17.83 -19.07 -22.04
CA LEU A 23 -17.07 -17.82 -22.12
C LEU A 23 -16.33 -17.68 -23.45
N SER A 24 -15.84 -18.78 -24.04
CA SER A 24 -15.22 -18.77 -25.36
C SER A 24 -16.23 -18.52 -26.48
N HIS A 25 -17.43 -19.11 -26.38
CA HIS A 25 -18.55 -18.86 -27.29
C HIS A 25 -19.08 -17.42 -27.13
N TRP A 26 -19.11 -16.89 -25.91
CA TRP A 26 -19.55 -15.52 -25.61
C TRP A 26 -18.53 -14.48 -26.04
N ALA A 27 -17.23 -14.70 -25.82
CA ALA A 27 -16.18 -13.79 -26.29
C ALA A 27 -16.21 -13.63 -27.82
N SER A 28 -16.63 -14.68 -28.53
CA SER A 28 -16.81 -14.68 -29.98
C SER A 28 -18.13 -14.03 -30.44
N SER A 29 -19.18 -14.03 -29.61
CA SER A 29 -20.54 -13.60 -30.00
C SER A 29 -21.00 -12.26 -29.42
N ALA A 30 -20.48 -11.83 -28.26
CA ALA A 30 -21.06 -10.73 -27.47
C ALA A 30 -20.32 -9.39 -27.59
N CYS A 31 -19.12 -9.35 -28.16
CA CYS A 31 -18.30 -8.14 -28.14
C CYS A 31 -17.62 -7.84 -29.48
N GLN A 32 -18.39 -7.66 -30.55
CA GLN A 32 -17.97 -6.72 -31.59
C GLN A 32 -18.51 -5.35 -31.17
N PRO A 33 -17.68 -4.41 -30.67
CA PRO A 33 -18.17 -3.07 -30.43
C PRO A 33 -18.67 -2.50 -31.77
N ALA A 34 -19.91 -2.02 -31.78
CA ALA A 34 -20.46 -1.22 -32.87
C ALA A 34 -19.79 0.17 -32.84
N GLY A 35 -18.50 0.22 -33.16
CA GLY A 35 -17.72 1.44 -33.35
C GLY A 35 -17.49 1.67 -34.85
N PRO A 36 -17.45 2.92 -35.32
CA PRO A 36 -17.48 3.28 -36.75
C PRO A 36 -16.18 3.01 -37.55
N SER A 37 -15.29 2.15 -37.07
CA SER A 37 -14.05 1.79 -37.77
C SER A 37 -13.72 0.33 -37.49
N GLY A 38 -13.82 -0.52 -38.52
CA GLY A 38 -13.80 -1.98 -38.46
C GLY A 38 -12.50 -2.67 -37.98
N ALA A 39 -11.66 -2.01 -37.20
CA ALA A 39 -10.54 -2.63 -36.50
C ALA A 39 -10.96 -2.92 -35.04
N GLY A 40 -11.14 -4.19 -34.71
CA GLY A 40 -11.43 -4.60 -33.34
C GLY A 40 -10.30 -4.18 -32.40
N TRP A 41 -10.65 -3.56 -31.26
CA TRP A 41 -9.69 -3.20 -30.23
C TRP A 41 -9.00 -4.46 -29.70
N ARG A 42 -7.67 -4.40 -29.60
CA ARG A 42 -6.87 -5.50 -29.05
C ARG A 42 -7.06 -5.59 -27.55
N ARG A 43 -7.54 -6.73 -27.05
CA ARG A 43 -7.78 -6.91 -25.60
C ARG A 43 -6.53 -7.44 -24.91
N VAL A 44 -6.02 -6.69 -23.93
CA VAL A 44 -4.84 -7.09 -23.16
C VAL A 44 -5.24 -7.35 -21.71
N ALA A 45 -5.04 -8.57 -21.21
CA ALA A 45 -5.21 -8.86 -19.79
C ALA A 45 -3.86 -8.76 -19.07
N VAL A 46 -3.79 -7.93 -18.04
CA VAL A 46 -2.64 -7.86 -17.13
C VAL A 46 -3.01 -8.61 -15.85
N VAL A 47 -2.33 -9.71 -15.59
CA VAL A 47 -2.67 -10.66 -14.52
C VAL A 47 -1.50 -10.89 -13.58
N SER A 48 -1.82 -11.27 -12.34
CA SER A 48 -0.83 -11.50 -11.31
C SER A 48 -1.34 -12.50 -10.28
N SER A 49 -0.43 -13.29 -9.72
CA SER A 49 -0.68 -13.99 -8.46
C SER A 49 -0.94 -12.99 -7.32
N ARG A 50 -1.48 -13.51 -6.21
CA ARG A 50 -1.75 -12.71 -5.01
C ARG A 50 -0.52 -11.90 -4.59
N LEU A 51 -0.73 -10.60 -4.50
CA LEU A 51 0.23 -9.62 -4.01
C LEU A 51 0.28 -9.62 -2.48
N SER A 52 1.36 -9.07 -1.93
CA SER A 52 1.44 -8.83 -0.49
C SER A 52 0.38 -7.79 -0.06
N LYS A 53 0.15 -7.68 1.25
CA LYS A 53 -0.68 -6.61 1.80
C LYS A 53 -0.04 -5.23 1.66
N ARG A 54 1.29 -5.18 1.55
CA ARG A 54 2.12 -3.98 1.39
C ARG A 54 2.43 -3.80 -0.09
N LEU A 55 1.49 -3.24 -0.84
CA LEU A 55 1.68 -3.03 -2.28
C LEU A 55 2.86 -2.10 -2.57
N ASP A 56 3.13 -1.16 -1.67
CA ASP A 56 4.30 -0.27 -1.70
C ASP A 56 5.64 -1.02 -1.67
N GLN A 57 5.67 -2.26 -1.17
CA GLN A 57 6.86 -3.11 -1.15
C GLN A 57 6.98 -4.00 -2.40
N GLU A 58 5.96 -4.06 -3.25
CA GLU A 58 5.96 -4.82 -4.50
C GLU A 58 6.63 -4.00 -5.62
N THR A 59 7.81 -3.43 -5.36
CA THR A 59 8.49 -2.44 -6.22
C THR A 59 8.71 -2.92 -7.64
N ARG A 60 9.22 -4.14 -7.82
CA ARG A 60 9.40 -4.77 -9.14
C ARG A 60 8.09 -4.95 -9.89
N TRP A 61 7.06 -5.41 -9.18
CA TRP A 61 5.73 -5.59 -9.77
C TRP A 61 5.14 -4.25 -10.22
N LEU A 62 5.25 -3.20 -9.38
CA LEU A 62 4.79 -1.85 -9.70
C LEU A 62 5.56 -1.26 -10.89
N SER A 63 6.89 -1.40 -10.90
CA SER A 63 7.73 -0.91 -11.98
C SER A 63 7.38 -1.59 -13.31
N ARG A 64 7.24 -2.92 -13.29
CA ARG A 64 6.85 -3.69 -14.48
C ARG A 64 5.42 -3.41 -14.93
N LEU A 65 4.47 -3.22 -14.01
CA LEU A 65 3.11 -2.80 -14.34
C LEU A 65 3.14 -1.46 -15.09
N ARG A 66 3.86 -0.47 -14.56
CA ARG A 66 4.02 0.83 -15.21
C ARG A 66 4.61 0.71 -16.61
N SER A 67 5.75 0.03 -16.77
CA SER A 67 6.36 -0.14 -18.10
C SER A 67 5.44 -0.90 -19.05
N THR A 68 4.75 -1.92 -18.54
CA THR A 68 3.75 -2.69 -19.27
C THR A 68 2.65 -1.80 -19.82
N LEU A 69 2.08 -0.91 -19.00
CA LEU A 69 1.01 -0.01 -19.41
C LEU A 69 1.51 1.10 -20.34
N ALA A 70 2.67 1.69 -20.04
CA ALA A 70 3.27 2.75 -20.86
C ALA A 70 3.60 2.29 -22.29
N ALA A 71 3.90 1.00 -22.48
CA ALA A 71 4.21 0.41 -23.78
C ALA A 71 2.96 0.02 -24.61
N LEU A 72 1.74 0.12 -24.07
CA LEU A 72 0.53 -0.22 -24.81
C LEU A 72 0.04 0.95 -25.68
N PRO A 73 -0.29 0.74 -26.97
CA PRO A 73 -0.89 1.77 -27.80
C PRO A 73 -2.27 2.19 -27.28
N THR A 74 -2.46 3.48 -27.02
CA THR A 74 -3.67 4.04 -26.41
C THR A 74 -4.90 4.03 -27.33
N ASP A 75 -4.68 4.05 -28.64
CA ASP A 75 -5.72 4.14 -29.68
C ASP A 75 -6.31 2.80 -30.11
N SER A 76 -5.63 1.70 -29.80
CA SER A 76 -5.94 0.36 -30.33
C SER A 76 -5.92 -0.74 -29.27
N THR A 77 -5.70 -0.38 -28.00
CA THR A 77 -5.68 -1.32 -26.86
C THR A 77 -6.82 -1.08 -25.89
N GLN A 78 -7.50 -2.17 -25.52
CA GLN A 78 -8.44 -2.20 -24.41
C GLN A 78 -7.90 -3.12 -23.31
N VAL A 79 -7.59 -2.55 -22.14
CA VAL A 79 -7.11 -3.32 -20.98
C VAL A 79 -8.29 -4.03 -20.32
N LEU A 80 -8.19 -5.36 -20.17
CA LEU A 80 -9.18 -6.15 -19.45
C LEU A 80 -8.85 -6.16 -17.96
N ILE A 81 -9.83 -5.75 -17.16
CA ILE A 81 -9.73 -5.75 -15.70
C ILE A 81 -10.91 -6.56 -15.16
N CYS A 82 -10.66 -7.53 -14.29
CA CYS A 82 -11.75 -8.13 -13.52
C CYS A 82 -11.69 -7.59 -12.10
N GLU A 83 -12.80 -7.07 -11.60
CA GLU A 83 -12.84 -6.57 -10.22
C GLU A 83 -12.46 -7.68 -9.23
N ARG A 84 -11.86 -7.27 -8.10
CA ARG A 84 -11.43 -8.17 -7.02
C ARG A 84 -10.32 -9.16 -7.41
N THR A 85 -9.70 -9.02 -8.58
CA THR A 85 -8.43 -9.68 -8.90
C THR A 85 -7.25 -8.94 -8.27
N ALA A 86 -6.10 -9.61 -8.18
CA ALA A 86 -4.91 -9.04 -7.58
C ALA A 86 -4.42 -7.83 -8.38
N GLY A 87 -4.39 -6.66 -7.74
CA GLY A 87 -3.92 -5.42 -8.36
C GLY A 87 -4.95 -4.73 -9.28
N ALA A 88 -6.22 -5.14 -9.30
CA ALA A 88 -7.25 -4.54 -10.15
C ALA A 88 -7.39 -3.01 -9.96
N ASP A 89 -7.28 -2.53 -8.73
CA ASP A 89 -7.38 -1.11 -8.41
C ASP A 89 -6.16 -0.32 -8.89
N VAL A 90 -4.96 -0.91 -8.78
CA VAL A 90 -3.72 -0.31 -9.30
C VAL A 90 -3.73 -0.33 -10.83
N LEU A 91 -4.20 -1.40 -11.45
CA LEU A 91 -4.35 -1.50 -12.90
C LEU A 91 -5.35 -0.47 -13.42
N THR A 92 -6.45 -0.26 -12.70
CA THR A 92 -7.45 0.80 -12.95
C THR A 92 -6.79 2.17 -12.93
N ALA A 93 -6.11 2.51 -11.82
CA ALA A 93 -5.39 3.78 -11.69
C ALA A 93 -4.33 3.94 -12.79
N GLY A 94 -3.68 2.86 -13.20
CA GLY A 94 -2.73 2.86 -14.30
C GLY A 94 -3.36 3.14 -15.65
N CYS A 95 -4.52 2.55 -15.95
CA CYS A 95 -5.23 2.86 -17.19
C CYS A 95 -5.60 4.35 -17.25
N ASP A 96 -6.10 4.90 -16.15
CA ASP A 96 -6.45 6.32 -16.05
C ASP A 96 -5.19 7.20 -16.19
N LEU A 97 -4.07 6.82 -15.56
CA LEU A 97 -2.80 7.55 -15.63
C LEU A 97 -2.16 7.55 -17.03
N PHE A 98 -2.23 6.43 -17.76
CA PHE A 98 -1.64 6.26 -19.09
C PHE A 98 -2.61 6.54 -20.25
N GLY A 99 -3.85 6.95 -19.95
CA GLY A 99 -4.86 7.24 -20.98
C GLY A 99 -5.29 6.01 -21.78
N LEU A 100 -5.27 4.82 -21.16
CA LEU A 100 -5.68 3.56 -21.79
C LEU A 100 -7.17 3.33 -21.60
N SER A 101 -7.85 2.83 -22.64
CA SER A 101 -9.22 2.34 -22.47
C SER A 101 -9.22 1.02 -21.72
N ARG A 102 -10.24 0.81 -20.91
CA ARG A 102 -10.41 -0.41 -20.12
C ARG A 102 -11.81 -0.99 -20.25
N LEU A 103 -11.90 -2.30 -20.16
CA LEU A 103 -13.13 -3.05 -20.00
C LEU A 103 -13.11 -3.76 -18.64
N THR A 104 -14.01 -3.34 -17.75
CA THR A 104 -14.12 -3.91 -16.40
C THR A 104 -15.17 -5.01 -16.37
N LEU A 105 -14.75 -6.20 -15.97
CA LEU A 105 -15.59 -7.38 -15.77
C LEU A 105 -16.03 -7.46 -14.31
N GLN A 106 -17.33 -7.59 -14.10
CA GLN A 106 -17.92 -7.86 -12.79
C GLN A 106 -18.49 -9.28 -12.78
N LEU A 107 -17.81 -10.17 -12.06
CA LEU A 107 -18.29 -11.53 -11.87
C LEU A 107 -18.99 -11.64 -10.51
N GLY A 108 -20.27 -12.00 -10.55
CA GLY A 108 -21.03 -12.29 -9.34
C GLY A 108 -20.42 -13.46 -8.57
N ARG A 109 -20.08 -13.26 -7.30
CA ARG A 109 -19.66 -14.33 -6.41
C ARG A 109 -20.68 -14.51 -5.31
N LYS A 110 -21.25 -15.71 -5.18
CA LYS A 110 -22.07 -16.07 -4.03
C LYS A 110 -21.18 -16.07 -2.76
N PRO A 111 -21.57 -15.37 -1.68
CA PRO A 111 -20.86 -15.40 -0.41
C PRO A 111 -20.70 -16.84 0.10
N GLY A 112 -19.55 -17.17 0.70
CA GLY A 112 -19.31 -18.48 1.33
C GLY A 112 -18.90 -19.62 0.39
N GLN A 113 -19.06 -19.49 -0.92
CA GLN A 113 -18.64 -20.54 -1.86
C GLN A 113 -17.15 -20.41 -2.18
N ARG A 114 -16.34 -21.32 -1.62
CA ARG A 114 -15.01 -21.62 -2.17
C ARG A 114 -15.23 -22.54 -3.37
N ALA A 115 -15.18 -21.97 -4.57
CA ALA A 115 -15.14 -22.79 -5.78
C ALA A 115 -13.91 -23.69 -5.72
N ALA A 116 -14.11 -25.00 -5.82
CA ALA A 116 -13.02 -25.92 -6.09
C ALA A 116 -12.53 -25.63 -7.52
N GLY A 117 -11.23 -25.32 -7.69
CA GLY A 117 -10.63 -25.08 -8.99
C GLY A 117 -10.01 -23.69 -9.16
N LEU A 118 -9.87 -23.29 -10.43
CA LEU A 118 -9.26 -22.02 -10.82
C LEU A 118 -10.23 -20.84 -10.59
N PRO A 119 -9.74 -19.64 -10.23
CA PRO A 119 -10.63 -18.50 -9.98
C PRO A 119 -11.37 -18.09 -11.27
N PRO A 120 -12.72 -17.96 -11.24
CA PRO A 120 -13.50 -17.59 -12.43
C PRO A 120 -13.10 -16.26 -13.05
N ALA A 121 -12.66 -15.31 -12.22
CA ALA A 121 -12.14 -14.01 -12.66
C ALA A 121 -10.91 -14.15 -13.56
N ASP A 122 -9.93 -14.93 -13.13
CA ASP A 122 -8.72 -15.15 -13.89
C ASP A 122 -9.03 -15.98 -15.16
N LEU A 123 -9.93 -16.97 -15.06
CA LEU A 123 -10.40 -17.74 -16.23
C LEU A 123 -11.03 -16.83 -17.30
N ALA A 124 -11.90 -15.91 -16.90
CA ALA A 124 -12.54 -14.97 -17.83
C ALA A 124 -11.52 -14.06 -18.50
N LEU A 125 -10.55 -13.53 -17.75
CA LEU A 125 -9.47 -12.73 -18.30
C LEU A 125 -8.64 -13.51 -19.33
N PHE A 126 -8.25 -14.75 -19.01
CA PHE A 126 -7.53 -15.62 -19.93
C PHE A 126 -8.37 -15.99 -21.16
N ALA A 127 -9.67 -16.21 -21.02
CA ALA A 127 -10.54 -16.57 -22.15
C ALA A 127 -10.79 -15.39 -23.10
N MET A 128 -10.94 -14.17 -22.57
CA MET A 128 -11.35 -12.99 -23.34
C MET A 128 -10.20 -12.20 -23.96
N ALA A 129 -8.98 -12.29 -23.41
CA ALA A 129 -7.86 -11.50 -23.86
C ALA A 129 -7.30 -11.95 -25.21
N ASP A 130 -6.78 -11.05 -26.03
CA ASP A 130 -5.99 -11.35 -27.22
C ASP A 130 -4.49 -11.46 -26.91
N GLU A 131 -4.06 -10.85 -25.80
CA GLU A 131 -2.73 -10.95 -25.22
C GLU A 131 -2.84 -11.04 -23.69
N ILE A 132 -2.01 -11.88 -23.08
CA ILE A 132 -1.91 -11.98 -21.62
C ILE A 132 -0.52 -11.53 -21.18
N ARG A 133 -0.46 -10.64 -20.18
CA ARG A 133 0.77 -10.19 -19.53
C ARG A 133 0.75 -10.60 -18.06
N VAL A 134 1.64 -11.51 -17.68
CA VAL A 134 1.73 -12.07 -16.33
C VAL A 134 2.86 -11.37 -15.57
N LEU A 135 2.49 -10.52 -14.62
CA LEU A 135 3.47 -9.72 -13.87
C LEU A 135 4.13 -10.49 -12.72
N LYS A 136 3.46 -11.51 -12.18
CA LYS A 136 3.94 -12.36 -11.08
C LYS A 136 3.21 -13.69 -11.07
N CYS A 137 3.93 -14.80 -10.92
CA CYS A 137 3.37 -16.11 -10.61
C CYS A 137 4.14 -16.80 -9.49
N ARG A 138 3.48 -17.75 -8.82
CA ARG A 138 4.13 -18.62 -7.83
C ARG A 138 4.25 -20.03 -8.41
N PRO A 139 5.32 -20.79 -8.07
CA PRO A 139 5.41 -22.20 -8.45
C PRO A 139 4.14 -22.95 -8.04
N GLN A 140 3.61 -23.78 -8.95
CA GLN A 140 2.39 -24.56 -8.73
C GLN A 140 1.13 -23.73 -8.39
N GLY A 141 1.17 -22.41 -8.58
CA GLY A 141 0.06 -21.51 -8.33
C GLY A 141 -0.99 -21.52 -9.45
N ASN A 142 -2.14 -20.88 -9.20
CA ASN A 142 -3.22 -20.78 -10.19
C ASN A 142 -2.78 -20.12 -11.49
N MET A 143 -1.90 -19.11 -11.43
CA MET A 143 -1.39 -18.44 -12.64
C MET A 143 -0.61 -19.39 -13.54
N VAL A 144 0.24 -20.26 -12.98
CA VAL A 144 0.99 -21.27 -13.74
C VAL A 144 0.00 -22.19 -14.46
N ARG A 145 -0.96 -22.76 -13.71
CA ARG A 145 -1.99 -23.64 -14.27
C ARG A 145 -2.81 -22.99 -15.39
N LEU A 146 -3.12 -21.70 -15.25
CA LEU A 146 -3.85 -20.92 -16.28
C LEU A 146 -3.01 -20.68 -17.53
N ILE A 147 -1.71 -20.37 -17.37
CA ILE A 147 -0.76 -20.26 -18.49
C ILE A 147 -0.67 -21.58 -19.23
N GLU A 148 -0.45 -22.70 -18.52
CA GLU A 148 -0.36 -24.03 -19.11
C GLU A 148 -1.65 -24.41 -19.85
N MET A 149 -2.81 -24.14 -19.25
CA MET A 149 -4.10 -24.39 -19.88
C MET A 149 -4.30 -23.54 -21.14
N HIS A 150 -3.92 -22.26 -21.13
CA HIS A 150 -4.02 -21.38 -22.31
C HIS A 150 -3.06 -21.80 -23.43
N LEU A 151 -1.84 -22.21 -23.08
CA LEU A 151 -0.87 -22.71 -24.06
C LEU A 151 -1.28 -24.07 -24.64
N ASN A 152 -1.97 -24.91 -23.89
CA ASN A 152 -2.41 -26.23 -24.38
C ASN A 152 -3.79 -26.21 -25.05
N ASP A 153 -4.52 -25.10 -24.97
CA ASP A 153 -5.81 -24.95 -25.65
C ASP A 153 -5.60 -24.73 -27.17
N PRO A 154 -6.10 -25.64 -28.04
CA PRO A 154 -5.95 -25.54 -29.50
C PRO A 154 -6.52 -24.26 -30.12
N ARG A 155 -7.45 -23.57 -29.46
CA ARG A 155 -8.05 -22.32 -29.94
C ARG A 155 -7.27 -21.09 -29.49
N ARG A 156 -6.51 -21.20 -28.40
CA ARG A 156 -5.89 -20.07 -27.70
C ARG A 156 -4.36 -20.08 -27.77
N HIS A 157 -3.75 -21.22 -28.05
CA HIS A 157 -2.29 -21.41 -27.99
C HIS A 157 -1.46 -20.45 -28.86
N ARG A 158 -2.07 -19.81 -29.88
CA ARG A 158 -1.43 -18.80 -30.74
C ARG A 158 -1.46 -17.39 -30.17
N LYS A 159 -2.32 -17.13 -29.18
CA LYS A 159 -2.43 -15.81 -28.55
C LYS A 159 -1.24 -15.61 -27.60
N PRO A 160 -0.50 -14.51 -27.73
CA PRO A 160 0.76 -14.33 -27.02
C PRO A 160 0.54 -14.24 -25.51
N VAL A 161 1.45 -14.89 -24.78
CA VAL A 161 1.59 -14.78 -23.33
C VAL A 161 2.96 -14.20 -23.03
N TYR A 162 2.98 -13.07 -22.36
CA TYR A 162 4.19 -12.45 -21.83
C TYR A 162 4.28 -12.73 -20.34
N VAL A 163 5.46 -13.12 -19.86
CA VAL A 163 5.69 -13.41 -18.45
C VAL A 163 6.87 -12.59 -17.94
N ALA A 164 6.78 -12.15 -16.70
CA ALA A 164 7.93 -11.59 -16.01
C ALA A 164 9.09 -12.60 -15.95
N PRO A 165 10.36 -12.17 -16.06
CA PRO A 165 11.51 -13.08 -16.03
C PRO A 165 11.53 -14.03 -14.82
N GLU A 166 11.19 -13.55 -13.62
CA GLU A 166 11.13 -14.38 -12.41
C GLU A 166 10.01 -15.43 -12.42
N CYS A 167 9.06 -15.32 -13.35
CA CYS A 167 7.99 -16.30 -13.53
C CYS A 167 8.42 -17.48 -14.40
N LEU A 168 9.46 -17.31 -15.23
CA LEU A 168 9.90 -18.32 -16.19
C LEU A 168 10.25 -19.66 -15.52
N PRO A 169 10.99 -19.70 -14.39
CA PRO A 169 11.30 -20.96 -13.70
C PRO A 169 10.09 -21.69 -13.11
N CYS A 170 8.92 -21.03 -13.02
CA CYS A 170 7.70 -21.65 -12.54
C CYS A 170 6.99 -22.51 -13.62
N LEU A 171 7.42 -22.41 -14.88
CA LEU A 171 6.84 -23.10 -16.03
C LEU A 171 7.68 -24.32 -16.43
N SER A 172 7.06 -25.32 -17.06
CA SER A 172 7.79 -26.43 -17.67
C SER A 172 8.71 -25.94 -18.80
N PRO A 173 9.83 -26.63 -19.11
CA PRO A 173 10.75 -26.24 -20.18
C PRO A 173 10.07 -26.05 -21.54
N GLU A 174 9.08 -26.89 -21.86
CA GLU A 174 8.28 -26.76 -23.08
C GLU A 174 7.50 -25.44 -23.12
N HIS A 175 6.86 -25.06 -22.01
CA HIS A 175 6.10 -23.81 -21.94
C HIS A 175 7.01 -22.58 -21.91
N GLN A 176 8.22 -22.67 -21.34
CA GLN A 176 9.19 -21.57 -21.34
C GLN A 176 9.55 -21.12 -22.76
N LEU A 177 9.64 -22.06 -23.72
CA LEU A 177 9.93 -21.75 -25.13
C LEU A 177 8.75 -21.07 -25.87
N ARG A 178 7.56 -21.09 -25.29
CA ARG A 178 6.31 -20.65 -25.93
C ARG A 178 5.80 -19.32 -25.38
N VAL A 179 6.36 -18.85 -24.27
CA VAL A 179 6.06 -17.53 -23.70
C VAL A 179 7.10 -16.51 -24.15
N ARG A 180 6.72 -15.23 -24.10
CA ARG A 180 7.63 -14.10 -24.31
C ARG A 180 7.99 -13.49 -22.96
N LEU A 181 9.15 -12.87 -22.84
CA LEU A 181 9.52 -12.15 -21.63
C LEU A 181 8.96 -10.73 -21.65
N LEU A 182 8.48 -10.27 -20.50
CA LEU A 182 8.25 -8.84 -20.26
C LEU A 182 9.61 -8.17 -20.02
N GLU A 183 9.74 -6.95 -20.55
CA GLU A 183 10.92 -6.11 -20.28
C GLU A 183 11.03 -5.82 -18.79
N ASP A 184 12.25 -5.91 -18.25
CA ASP A 184 12.54 -5.52 -16.87
C ASP A 184 13.09 -4.09 -16.82
N PRO A 185 12.32 -3.12 -16.30
CA PRO A 185 12.80 -1.75 -16.19
C PRO A 185 13.99 -1.57 -15.24
N GLU A 186 14.23 -2.50 -14.29
CA GLU A 186 15.40 -2.41 -13.40
C GLU A 186 16.72 -2.72 -14.13
N GLU A 187 16.70 -3.53 -15.19
CA GLU A 187 17.91 -3.81 -16.00
C GLU A 187 18.33 -2.58 -16.80
N LEU A 188 17.37 -1.86 -17.40
CA LEU A 188 17.63 -0.63 -18.15
C LEU A 188 18.21 0.50 -17.27
N GLN A 189 17.84 0.55 -15.99
CA GLN A 189 18.41 1.53 -15.05
C GLN A 189 19.80 1.15 -14.54
N ARG A 190 20.13 -0.15 -14.43
CA ARG A 190 21.49 -0.58 -14.04
C ARG A 190 22.53 -0.25 -15.12
N ASP A 191 22.16 -0.35 -16.39
CA ASP A 191 23.06 0.02 -17.49
C ASP A 191 23.32 1.53 -17.58
N SER A 192 22.42 2.36 -17.04
CA SER A 192 22.60 3.81 -16.96
C SER A 192 23.23 4.29 -15.65
N ALA A 193 23.19 3.50 -14.57
CA ALA A 193 23.70 3.87 -13.25
C ALA A 193 25.13 3.38 -12.97
N ALA A 194 25.78 2.72 -13.92
CA ALA A 194 27.19 2.34 -13.85
C ALA A 194 28.13 3.54 -14.11
N GLN A 195 28.01 4.61 -13.33
CA GLN A 195 29.15 5.46 -13.02
C GLN A 195 29.45 5.29 -11.53
N PRO A 196 30.63 4.72 -11.17
CA PRO A 196 31.07 4.73 -9.79
C PRO A 196 31.35 6.19 -9.42
N GLY A 197 30.39 6.81 -8.74
CA GLY A 197 30.63 8.08 -8.07
C GLY A 197 31.74 7.86 -7.07
N ASP A 198 32.87 8.53 -7.31
CA ASP A 198 34.02 8.58 -6.42
C ASP A 198 33.55 8.78 -4.98
N GLY A 199 33.94 7.84 -4.12
CA GLY A 199 33.65 7.89 -2.70
C GLY A 199 34.30 9.12 -2.08
N MET A 200 33.56 10.22 -2.01
CA MET A 200 33.87 11.30 -1.07
C MET A 200 33.74 10.71 0.32
N ALA A 201 34.88 10.39 0.92
CA ALA A 201 35.01 10.09 2.32
C ALA A 201 34.47 11.28 3.10
N VAL A 202 33.25 11.16 3.63
CA VAL A 202 32.69 12.11 4.57
C VAL A 202 33.62 12.14 5.78
N PRO A 203 34.14 13.31 6.19
CA PRO A 203 35.00 13.40 7.35
C PRO A 203 34.28 12.78 8.54
N ARG A 204 34.90 11.78 9.16
CA ARG A 204 34.43 11.18 10.41
C ARG A 204 34.50 12.29 11.46
N MET A 205 33.38 12.98 11.72
CA MET A 205 33.30 13.95 12.80
C MET A 205 33.64 13.21 14.09
N THR A 206 34.79 13.57 14.65
CA THR A 206 35.19 13.20 15.99
C THR A 206 34.11 13.69 16.94
N SER A 207 33.56 12.75 17.72
CA SER A 207 32.51 12.95 18.71
C SER A 207 32.83 14.16 19.60
N THR A 208 32.28 15.32 19.25
CA THR A 208 32.15 16.43 20.19
C THR A 208 31.15 15.97 21.25
N ALA A 209 31.52 16.11 22.53
CA ALA A 209 30.60 15.85 23.62
C ALA A 209 29.29 16.58 23.32
N PHE A 210 28.17 15.85 23.31
CA PHE A 210 26.86 16.45 23.07
C PHE A 210 26.66 17.58 24.09
N PRO A 211 26.25 18.79 23.66
CA PRO A 211 25.92 19.84 24.60
C PRO A 211 24.85 19.32 25.57
N ALA A 212 24.90 19.80 26.82
CA ALA A 212 23.88 19.46 27.81
C ALA A 212 22.49 19.76 27.23
N LEU A 213 21.59 18.78 27.31
CA LEU A 213 20.23 18.94 26.82
C LEU A 213 19.51 20.00 27.69
N PRO A 214 18.69 20.88 27.08
CA PRO A 214 17.87 21.83 27.84
C PRO A 214 17.01 21.14 28.90
N GLU A 215 16.71 21.83 30.01
CA GLU A 215 15.90 21.26 31.11
C GLU A 215 14.49 20.84 30.65
N ASP A 216 13.97 21.49 29.63
CA ASP A 216 12.66 21.27 29.05
C ASP A 216 12.65 20.26 27.89
N HIS A 217 13.77 19.58 27.64
CA HIS A 217 13.95 18.59 26.58
C HIS A 217 13.17 17.28 26.88
N PRO A 218 12.56 16.61 25.87
CA PRO A 218 11.75 15.39 26.08
C PRO A 218 12.51 14.18 26.65
N LEU A 219 13.85 14.18 26.55
CA LEU A 219 14.71 13.17 27.20
C LEU A 219 15.01 13.49 28.67
N VAL A 220 14.82 14.74 29.10
CA VAL A 220 15.10 15.22 30.47
C VAL A 220 13.82 15.27 31.30
N CYS A 221 12.72 15.79 30.75
CA CYS A 221 11.43 15.92 31.43
C CYS A 221 10.29 15.20 30.66
N PRO A 222 10.37 13.87 30.46
CA PRO A 222 9.44 13.14 29.58
C PRO A 222 7.96 13.31 29.93
N ASP A 223 7.61 13.53 31.20
CA ASP A 223 6.22 13.69 31.65
C ASP A 223 5.52 14.95 31.09
N GLN A 224 6.28 15.91 30.56
CA GLN A 224 5.75 17.11 29.91
C GLN A 224 5.42 16.90 28.42
N TRP A 225 5.81 15.75 27.86
CA TRP A 225 5.77 15.49 26.42
C TRP A 225 4.91 14.28 26.10
N LEU A 226 4.25 14.34 24.95
CA LEU A 226 3.51 13.23 24.37
C LEU A 226 4.10 12.89 23.00
N CYS A 227 4.32 11.61 22.73
CA CYS A 227 4.95 11.15 21.50
C CYS A 227 3.93 10.62 20.50
N HIS A 228 4.04 11.04 19.25
CA HIS A 228 3.39 10.44 18.10
C HIS A 228 4.40 9.63 17.29
N TRP A 229 4.31 8.30 17.37
CA TRP A 229 5.16 7.41 16.59
C TRP A 229 4.55 7.19 15.21
N THR A 230 5.31 7.50 14.16
CA THR A 230 4.88 7.22 12.80
C THR A 230 5.04 5.74 12.48
N ARG A 231 4.17 5.23 11.62
CA ARG A 231 4.12 3.82 11.24
C ARG A 231 3.97 3.70 9.73
N PRO A 232 4.48 2.63 9.12
CA PRO A 232 4.23 2.38 7.72
C PRO A 232 2.73 2.22 7.44
N ALA A 233 2.25 2.84 6.38
CA ALA A 233 0.88 2.72 5.92
C ALA A 233 0.77 1.55 4.94
N ALA A 234 -0.03 0.54 5.27
CA ALA A 234 -0.22 -0.62 4.38
C ALA A 234 -1.19 -0.37 3.22
N GLY A 235 -1.68 0.85 3.10
CA GLY A 235 -2.66 1.29 2.12
C GLY A 235 -2.69 2.81 2.12
N PRO A 236 -3.83 3.42 1.74
CA PRO A 236 -3.99 4.86 1.79
C PRO A 236 -3.71 5.38 3.20
N TRP A 237 -2.96 6.46 3.28
CA TRP A 237 -2.83 7.24 4.49
C TRP A 237 -4.18 7.86 4.90
N PRO A 238 -4.35 8.30 6.17
CA PRO A 238 -5.56 9.01 6.57
C PRO A 238 -5.83 10.23 5.67
N GLY A 239 -7.07 10.35 5.18
CA GLY A 239 -7.49 11.41 4.25
C GLY A 239 -7.06 11.20 2.78
N GLU A 240 -6.29 10.17 2.46
CA GLU A 240 -5.95 9.79 1.09
C GLU A 240 -7.04 8.87 0.51
N THR A 241 -7.47 9.13 -0.71
CA THR A 241 -8.40 8.23 -1.41
C THR A 241 -7.65 6.98 -1.89
N HIS A 242 -8.37 5.87 -2.03
CA HIS A 242 -7.76 4.64 -2.54
C HIS A 242 -7.21 4.80 -3.97
N GLN A 243 -7.88 5.60 -4.78
CA GLN A 243 -7.43 5.92 -6.13
C GLN A 243 -6.10 6.71 -6.11
N HIS A 244 -6.02 7.79 -5.33
CA HIS A 244 -4.77 8.57 -5.22
C HIS A 244 -3.62 7.71 -4.71
N TYR A 245 -3.87 6.83 -3.73
CA TYR A 245 -2.87 5.86 -3.28
C TYR A 245 -2.36 4.97 -4.42
N CYS A 246 -3.26 4.39 -5.23
CA CYS A 246 -2.87 3.54 -6.35
C CYS A 246 -2.09 4.30 -7.43
N GLU A 247 -2.51 5.53 -7.75
CA GLU A 247 -1.79 6.40 -8.68
C GLU A 247 -0.40 6.76 -8.17
N SER A 248 -0.28 7.01 -6.87
CA SER A 248 0.98 7.41 -6.23
C SER A 248 2.01 6.29 -6.21
N LEU A 249 1.56 5.05 -6.00
CA LEU A 249 2.37 3.83 -6.17
C LEU A 249 2.96 3.73 -7.59
N LEU A 250 2.15 4.01 -8.62
CA LEU A 250 2.58 3.92 -10.01
C LEU A 250 3.55 5.03 -10.41
N ARG A 251 3.41 6.23 -9.84
CA ARG A 251 4.35 7.33 -10.10
C ARG A 251 5.68 7.18 -9.34
N ASN A 252 5.82 6.17 -8.48
CA ASN A 252 7.00 5.97 -7.62
C ASN A 252 7.30 7.21 -6.77
N HIS A 253 6.24 7.89 -6.31
CA HIS A 253 6.35 9.15 -5.56
C HIS A 253 5.98 9.01 -4.08
N CYS A 254 5.52 7.83 -3.64
CA CYS A 254 5.05 7.68 -2.27
C CYS A 254 5.82 6.62 -1.50
N ASP A 255 6.66 7.12 -0.60
CA ASP A 255 7.27 6.35 0.48
C ASP A 255 6.23 6.16 1.59
N HIS A 256 5.53 5.01 1.62
CA HIS A 256 4.59 4.66 2.69
C HIS A 256 5.28 4.05 3.92
N SER A 257 6.61 4.20 4.06
CA SER A 257 7.32 3.83 5.29
C SER A 257 6.97 4.76 6.45
N ALA A 258 7.48 4.45 7.64
CA ALA A 258 7.37 5.34 8.80
C ALA A 258 8.01 6.71 8.50
N ARG A 259 9.19 6.72 7.87
CA ARG A 259 9.88 7.95 7.44
C ARG A 259 9.03 8.76 6.47
N GLY A 260 8.51 8.15 5.41
CA GLY A 260 7.70 8.89 4.44
C GLY A 260 6.38 9.39 5.04
N THR A 261 5.81 8.66 6.00
CA THR A 261 4.68 9.14 6.81
C THR A 261 5.05 10.37 7.64
N LEU A 262 6.22 10.38 8.28
CA LEU A 262 6.74 11.55 9.01
C LEU A 262 6.94 12.74 8.07
N LEU A 263 7.62 12.55 6.94
CA LEU A 263 7.84 13.63 5.95
C LEU A 263 6.53 14.21 5.45
N ARG A 264 5.51 13.38 5.22
CA ARG A 264 4.17 13.83 4.88
C ARG A 264 3.53 14.65 6.00
N ILE A 265 3.59 14.19 7.25
CA ILE A 265 3.07 14.94 8.41
C ILE A 265 3.74 16.32 8.51
N LEU A 266 5.05 16.39 8.30
CA LEU A 266 5.81 17.64 8.35
C LEU A 266 5.44 18.57 7.19
N ALA A 267 5.32 18.04 5.97
CA ALA A 267 4.92 18.81 4.80
C ALA A 267 3.49 19.35 4.90
N GLU A 268 2.55 18.55 5.40
CA GLU A 268 1.15 18.97 5.60
C GLU A 268 0.96 19.78 6.89
N GLN A 269 1.95 19.79 7.78
CA GLN A 269 1.86 20.29 9.16
C GLN A 269 0.59 19.81 9.88
N ARG A 270 0.28 18.52 9.75
CA ARG A 270 -0.97 17.96 10.28
C ARG A 270 -0.82 16.52 10.73
N LEU A 271 -1.29 16.21 11.94
CA LEU A 271 -1.61 14.83 12.33
C LEU A 271 -3.06 14.57 12.00
N ARG A 272 -3.31 13.64 11.10
CA ARG A 272 -4.66 13.27 10.70
C ARG A 272 -5.23 12.19 11.60
N ALA A 273 -6.45 12.41 12.06
CA ALA A 273 -7.19 11.46 12.85
C ALA A 273 -7.52 10.23 12.00
N SER A 274 -7.35 9.04 12.59
CA SER A 274 -7.58 7.76 11.92
C SER A 274 -8.56 6.91 12.69
N ARG A 275 -9.38 6.16 11.96
CA ARG A 275 -10.31 5.16 12.50
C ARG A 275 -9.65 3.80 12.68
N LEU A 276 -8.42 3.64 12.18
CA LEU A 276 -7.75 2.35 12.08
C LEU A 276 -7.39 1.81 13.46
N ALA A 277 -7.86 0.59 13.75
CA ALA A 277 -7.67 -0.09 15.04
C ALA A 277 -8.31 0.63 16.25
N ILE A 278 -9.24 1.57 16.00
CA ILE A 278 -10.02 2.25 17.04
C ILE A 278 -11.39 1.59 17.13
N ARG A 279 -11.75 1.13 18.33
CA ARG A 279 -13.07 0.51 18.57
C ARG A 279 -14.17 1.53 18.29
N GLY A 280 -15.23 1.08 17.60
CA GLY A 280 -16.31 1.97 17.16
C GLY A 280 -15.98 2.83 15.92
N GLY A 281 -14.74 2.75 15.40
CA GLY A 281 -14.36 3.48 14.19
C GLY A 281 -14.27 5.00 14.37
N HIS A 282 -14.07 5.47 15.60
CA HIS A 282 -13.89 6.89 15.91
C HIS A 282 -12.56 7.40 15.33
N PRO A 283 -12.55 8.50 14.56
CA PRO A 283 -11.32 9.10 14.08
C PRO A 283 -10.61 9.81 15.25
N VAL A 284 -9.39 9.38 15.59
CA VAL A 284 -8.58 10.00 16.64
C VAL A 284 -7.12 10.14 16.19
N VAL A 285 -6.43 11.15 16.71
CA VAL A 285 -4.96 11.17 16.77
C VAL A 285 -4.54 10.54 18.09
N SER A 286 -3.74 9.48 18.00
CA SER A 286 -3.17 8.78 19.15
C SER A 286 -1.76 9.28 19.46
N LEU A 287 -1.51 9.50 20.74
CA LEU A 287 -0.25 9.92 21.34
C LEU A 287 0.09 8.97 22.50
N THR A 288 1.34 8.92 22.94
CA THR A 288 1.76 8.14 24.10
C THR A 288 2.55 8.99 25.09
N ALA A 289 2.30 8.79 26.38
CA ALA A 289 3.13 9.35 27.46
C ALA A 289 4.36 8.48 27.80
N VAL A 290 4.59 7.39 27.06
CA VAL A 290 5.81 6.58 27.23
C VAL A 290 7.04 7.42 26.85
N PRO A 291 8.04 7.53 27.74
CA PRO A 291 9.24 8.31 27.47
C PRO A 291 9.98 7.87 26.19
N LEU A 292 10.58 8.82 25.47
CA LEU A 292 11.38 8.50 24.28
C LEU A 292 12.56 7.56 24.59
N SER A 293 13.18 7.70 25.76
CA SER A 293 14.27 6.85 26.23
C SER A 293 13.88 5.38 26.39
N ASP A 294 12.58 5.10 26.54
CA ASP A 294 12.04 3.76 26.77
C ASP A 294 11.77 2.98 25.47
N PHE A 295 11.83 3.65 24.32
CA PHE A 295 11.40 3.11 23.03
C PHE A 295 12.15 1.84 22.62
N ARG A 296 13.49 1.83 22.66
CA ARG A 296 14.29 0.69 22.16
C ARG A 296 13.95 -0.59 22.93
N ARG A 297 13.76 -0.48 24.25
CA ARG A 297 13.37 -1.59 25.12
C ARG A 297 11.97 -2.13 24.79
N ARG A 298 11.06 -1.27 24.31
CA ARG A 298 9.66 -1.59 24.03
C ARG A 298 9.40 -1.97 22.57
N ARG A 299 10.40 -1.85 21.69
CA ARG A 299 10.26 -2.15 20.26
C ARG A 299 10.16 -3.66 20.02
N VAL A 300 8.93 -4.14 19.87
CA VAL A 300 8.62 -5.55 19.58
C VAL A 300 8.05 -5.70 18.18
N PHE A 301 8.53 -6.69 17.42
CA PHE A 301 7.95 -7.07 16.14
C PHE A 301 6.67 -7.89 16.35
N ARG A 302 5.56 -7.45 15.76
CA ARG A 302 4.28 -8.16 15.81
C ARG A 302 4.06 -8.93 14.51
N GLY A 303 4.38 -10.22 14.50
CA GLY A 303 4.23 -11.08 13.32
C GLY A 303 2.82 -11.07 12.71
N HIS A 304 1.77 -11.03 13.54
CA HIS A 304 0.39 -10.96 13.04
C HIS A 304 0.05 -9.63 12.33
N ARG A 305 0.78 -8.54 12.65
CA ARG A 305 0.67 -7.22 11.99
C ARG A 305 1.77 -6.96 10.96
N GLN A 306 2.79 -7.84 10.91
CA GLN A 306 3.98 -7.70 10.05
C GLN A 306 4.66 -6.33 10.21
N ARG A 307 4.76 -5.83 11.45
CA ARG A 307 5.37 -4.53 11.76
C ARG A 307 5.84 -4.46 13.22
N TYR A 308 6.71 -3.49 13.52
CA TYR A 308 7.03 -3.13 14.90
C TYR A 308 5.93 -2.26 15.51
N ASP A 309 5.73 -2.35 16.84
CA ASP A 309 4.78 -1.49 17.54
C ASP A 309 5.21 -0.02 17.54
N PHE A 310 6.54 0.18 17.62
CA PHE A 310 7.17 1.48 17.54
C PHE A 310 8.27 1.43 16.46
N GLU A 311 8.19 2.36 15.51
CA GLU A 311 9.28 2.63 14.58
C GLU A 311 10.01 3.90 15.03
N PRO A 312 11.32 4.03 14.81
CA PRO A 312 12.14 5.10 15.38
C PRO A 312 12.00 6.43 14.64
N TRP A 313 10.75 6.86 14.41
CA TRP A 313 10.39 8.04 13.62
C TRP A 313 9.12 8.66 14.19
N GLY A 314 9.12 9.97 14.46
CA GLY A 314 7.92 10.61 14.99
C GLY A 314 8.13 12.02 15.53
N LEU A 315 7.16 12.46 16.32
CA LEU A 315 7.15 13.77 16.96
C LEU A 315 6.94 13.63 18.46
N ALA A 316 7.70 14.36 19.26
CA ALA A 316 7.35 14.66 20.63
C ALA A 316 6.70 16.04 20.65
N ILE A 317 5.54 16.17 21.30
CA ILE A 317 4.78 17.42 21.41
C ILE A 317 4.56 17.71 22.88
N ARG A 318 4.83 18.95 23.32
CA ARG A 318 4.52 19.39 24.68
C ARG A 318 3.03 19.22 24.94
N ARG A 319 2.72 18.60 26.07
CA ARG A 319 1.33 18.36 26.47
C ARG A 319 0.55 19.67 26.63
N SER A 320 1.18 20.72 27.16
CA SER A 320 0.57 22.04 27.33
C SER A 320 0.19 22.71 26.00
N ALA A 321 0.96 22.48 24.93
CA ALA A 321 0.71 23.06 23.61
C ALA A 321 -0.54 22.47 22.94
N LEU A 322 -1.04 21.34 23.43
CA LEU A 322 -2.25 20.70 22.98
C LEU A 322 -3.49 21.11 23.79
N GLY A 323 -3.38 22.12 24.67
CA GLY A 323 -4.45 22.52 25.59
C GLY A 323 -5.72 23.07 24.93
N SER A 324 -5.66 23.49 23.66
CA SER A 324 -6.84 23.89 22.88
C SER A 324 -7.62 22.70 22.30
N TYR A 325 -7.07 21.49 22.37
CA TYR A 325 -7.70 20.26 21.89
C TYR A 325 -8.35 19.49 23.03
N ASP A 326 -9.34 18.65 22.72
CA ASP A 326 -9.94 17.72 23.68
C ASP A 326 -9.04 16.50 23.93
N LEU A 327 -7.84 16.77 24.45
CA LEU A 327 -6.79 15.81 24.74
C LEU A 327 -7.07 15.12 26.09
N ARG A 328 -7.27 13.80 26.07
CA ARG A 328 -7.50 13.02 27.30
C ARG A 328 -6.72 11.70 27.29
N PRO A 329 -6.37 11.17 28.48
CA PRO A 329 -5.81 9.83 28.57
C PRO A 329 -6.88 8.80 28.21
N VAL A 330 -6.44 7.70 27.61
CA VAL A 330 -7.30 6.58 27.29
C VAL A 330 -7.80 5.88 28.55
N ARG A 331 -9.09 5.55 28.56
CA ARG A 331 -9.75 4.71 29.56
C ARG A 331 -9.64 3.25 29.15
N TYR A 332 -8.79 2.52 29.85
CA TYR A 332 -8.62 1.08 29.65
C TYR A 332 -9.71 0.30 30.38
N GLY A 333 -10.33 -0.68 29.71
CA GLY A 333 -11.37 -1.48 30.35
C GLY A 333 -11.77 -2.74 29.58
N CYS A 334 -12.78 -3.45 30.08
CA CYS A 334 -13.33 -4.64 29.46
C CYS A 334 -14.51 -4.30 28.52
N ASP A 335 -15.18 -5.31 27.98
CA ASP A 335 -16.33 -5.11 27.08
C ASP A 335 -17.53 -4.46 27.79
N ASP A 336 -17.70 -4.68 29.09
CA ASP A 336 -18.78 -4.05 29.84
C ASP A 336 -18.48 -2.57 30.11
N THR A 337 -17.21 -2.21 30.34
CA THR A 337 -16.78 -0.81 30.36
C THR A 337 -17.13 -0.12 29.04
N TRP A 338 -16.89 -0.76 27.90
CA TRP A 338 -17.26 -0.17 26.60
C TRP A 338 -18.77 0.06 26.47
N LYS A 339 -19.59 -0.92 26.86
CA LYS A 339 -21.06 -0.82 26.75
C LYS A 339 -21.65 0.25 27.66
N SER A 340 -21.02 0.55 28.78
CA SER A 340 -21.49 1.59 29.72
C SER A 340 -21.05 3.01 29.34
N LEU A 341 -20.08 3.16 28.43
CA LEU A 341 -19.63 4.47 27.98
C LEU A 341 -20.67 5.15 27.07
N SER A 342 -20.88 6.44 27.32
CA SER A 342 -21.62 7.31 26.41
C SER A 342 -20.92 7.36 25.04
N ALA A 343 -21.66 7.60 23.96
CA ALA A 343 -21.07 7.77 22.63
C ALA A 343 -20.00 8.87 22.58
N ALA A 344 -20.15 9.91 23.41
CA ALA A 344 -19.18 10.99 23.54
C ALA A 344 -17.86 10.53 24.15
N ASP A 345 -17.86 9.60 25.11
CA ASP A 345 -16.65 9.11 25.79
C ASP A 345 -15.93 7.96 25.07
N GLN A 346 -16.62 7.29 24.14
CA GLN A 346 -16.09 6.14 23.42
C GLN A 346 -14.76 6.37 22.66
N PRO A 347 -14.45 7.56 22.09
CA PRO A 347 -13.17 7.78 21.42
C PRO A 347 -11.95 7.52 22.31
N TRP A 348 -12.07 7.70 23.63
CA TRP A 348 -10.99 7.48 24.59
C TRP A 348 -10.97 6.07 25.18
N TYR A 349 -11.79 5.13 24.72
CA TYR A 349 -11.74 3.75 25.22
C TYR A 349 -10.67 2.90 24.52
N GLN A 350 -10.00 2.05 25.29
CA GLN A 350 -9.18 0.96 24.77
C GLN A 350 -9.46 -0.32 25.55
N LYS A 351 -9.56 -1.45 24.84
CA LYS A 351 -9.68 -2.75 25.52
C LYS A 351 -8.37 -3.04 26.26
N ALA A 352 -8.45 -3.22 27.57
CA ALA A 352 -7.31 -3.58 28.38
C ALA A 352 -6.90 -5.03 28.04
N THR A 353 -5.64 -5.23 27.66
CA THR A 353 -5.03 -6.56 27.59
C THR A 353 -3.82 -6.57 28.49
N GLN A 354 -3.83 -7.44 29.50
CA GLN A 354 -2.70 -7.69 30.41
C GLN A 354 -2.24 -9.15 30.35
N ASP A 355 -3.06 -10.03 29.75
CA ASP A 355 -2.83 -11.47 29.72
C ASP A 355 -2.23 -11.91 28.37
N GLY A 356 -0.90 -11.89 28.25
CA GLY A 356 -0.17 -12.54 27.15
C GLY A 356 0.68 -11.61 26.28
N VAL A 357 0.51 -11.69 24.95
CA VAL A 357 1.44 -11.19 23.91
C VAL A 357 1.49 -9.65 23.84
N THR A 358 0.51 -8.90 24.32
CA THR A 358 0.46 -7.43 24.17
C THR A 358 -0.11 -6.77 25.42
N ASP A 359 0.67 -5.88 26.04
CA ASP A 359 0.22 -5.01 27.13
C ASP A 359 -0.16 -3.64 26.56
N THR A 360 -1.47 -3.41 26.39
CA THR A 360 -1.97 -2.14 25.86
C THR A 360 -1.94 -1.02 26.90
N VAL A 361 -1.95 -1.36 28.19
CA VAL A 361 -1.97 -0.37 29.28
C VAL A 361 -0.61 0.28 29.40
N ALA A 362 0.46 -0.48 29.16
CA ALA A 362 1.83 0.03 29.10
C ALA A 362 2.04 1.11 28.04
N GLU A 363 1.18 1.22 27.01
CA GLU A 363 1.28 2.28 26.00
C GLU A 363 0.92 3.67 26.52
N GLN A 364 0.28 3.80 27.69
CA GLN A 364 -0.12 5.09 28.29
C GLN A 364 -0.68 6.07 27.24
N GLU A 365 -1.68 5.59 26.48
CA GLU A 365 -2.18 6.26 25.29
C GLU A 365 -3.01 7.51 25.67
N TRP A 366 -2.85 8.56 24.89
CA TRP A 366 -3.66 9.78 24.90
C TRP A 366 -4.30 9.97 23.54
N ARG A 367 -5.52 10.52 23.49
CA ARG A 367 -6.24 10.72 22.22
C ARG A 367 -6.85 12.11 22.10
N ILE A 368 -6.86 12.59 20.85
CA ILE A 368 -7.57 13.78 20.40
C ILE A 368 -8.56 13.34 19.30
N PRO A 369 -9.88 13.55 19.44
CA PRO A 369 -10.89 13.06 18.49
C PRO A 369 -11.06 13.94 17.24
N GLN A 370 -9.95 14.48 16.73
CA GLN A 370 -9.90 15.32 15.53
C GLN A 370 -8.47 15.40 14.99
N ASP A 371 -8.32 15.92 13.78
CA ASP A 371 -7.01 16.28 13.23
C ASP A 371 -6.33 17.33 14.13
N VAL A 372 -5.01 17.24 14.26
CA VAL A 372 -4.18 18.24 14.96
C VAL A 372 -3.46 19.07 13.91
N ASP A 373 -3.78 20.36 13.86
CA ASP A 373 -3.06 21.31 13.03
C ASP A 373 -1.75 21.69 13.73
N LEU A 374 -0.64 21.20 13.20
CA LEU A 374 0.69 21.41 13.77
C LEU A 374 1.25 22.77 13.42
N SER A 375 0.67 23.48 12.44
CA SER A 375 1.12 24.83 12.06
C SER A 375 0.89 25.85 13.20
N LEU A 376 -0.08 25.57 14.08
CA LEU A 376 -0.45 26.35 15.26
C LEU A 376 0.48 26.18 16.48
N LEU A 377 1.35 25.18 16.49
CA LEU A 377 2.29 24.97 17.61
C LEU A 377 3.41 26.01 17.58
N ASN A 378 4.09 26.30 18.68
CA ASN A 378 5.32 27.11 18.62
C ASN A 378 6.52 26.24 18.19
N PRO A 379 7.61 26.85 17.69
CA PRO A 379 8.86 26.13 17.39
C PRO A 379 9.50 25.41 18.60
N ASN A 380 9.12 25.78 19.82
CA ASN A 380 9.64 25.16 21.06
C ASN A 380 8.69 24.11 21.67
N ASP A 381 7.51 23.92 21.06
CA ASP A 381 6.45 23.04 21.57
C ASP A 381 6.48 21.64 20.95
N ALA A 382 7.31 21.42 19.95
CA ALA A 382 7.49 20.10 19.35
C ALA A 382 8.95 19.84 19.01
N MET A 383 9.30 18.56 18.93
CA MET A 383 10.57 18.06 18.44
C MET A 383 10.30 16.84 17.57
N VAL A 384 11.06 16.71 16.50
CA VAL A 384 11.02 15.51 15.65
C VAL A 384 12.09 14.55 16.14
N PHE A 385 11.87 13.25 16.06
CA PHE A 385 12.90 12.27 16.41
C PHE A 385 13.08 11.20 15.34
N VAL A 386 14.33 10.74 15.19
CA VAL A 386 14.78 9.76 14.17
C VAL A 386 15.84 8.81 14.74
N ASP A 387 16.14 7.70 14.03
CA ASP A 387 17.01 6.62 14.54
C ASP A 387 18.53 6.81 14.32
N ASN A 388 18.95 7.61 13.34
CA ASN A 388 20.36 7.73 12.96
C ASN A 388 20.69 9.11 12.36
N ALA A 389 21.98 9.45 12.30
CA ALA A 389 22.44 10.75 11.81
C ALA A 389 22.02 11.04 10.35
N ALA A 390 22.10 10.05 9.46
CA ALA A 390 21.68 10.22 8.07
C ALA A 390 20.18 10.56 7.96
N ALA A 391 19.36 10.04 8.88
CA ALA A 391 17.96 10.40 8.99
C ALA A 391 17.75 11.85 9.45
N VAL A 392 18.62 12.38 10.32
CA VAL A 392 18.58 13.80 10.73
C VAL A 392 18.78 14.69 9.51
N ASP A 393 19.83 14.43 8.72
CA ASP A 393 20.14 15.20 7.50
C ASP A 393 19.00 15.15 6.49
N THR A 394 18.29 14.01 6.40
CA THR A 394 17.14 13.85 5.52
C THR A 394 15.91 14.61 6.02
N VAL A 395 15.65 14.63 7.33
CA VAL A 395 14.36 15.11 7.88
C VAL A 395 14.43 16.59 8.29
N GLN A 396 15.57 17.07 8.78
CA GLN A 396 15.72 18.43 9.28
C GLN A 396 15.34 19.51 8.25
N PRO A 397 15.66 19.39 6.94
CA PRO A 397 15.23 20.37 5.94
C PRO A 397 13.71 20.50 5.77
N HIS A 398 12.95 19.48 6.17
CA HIS A 398 11.49 19.46 6.10
C HIS A 398 10.82 19.82 7.44
N SER A 399 11.60 19.97 8.51
CA SER A 399 11.11 20.24 9.86
C SER A 399 11.43 21.66 10.29
N ARG A 400 10.40 22.38 10.77
CA ARG A 400 10.60 23.66 11.48
C ARG A 400 11.02 23.49 12.94
N TRP A 401 10.93 22.27 13.46
CA TRP A 401 11.36 21.91 14.80
C TRP A 401 12.74 21.24 14.77
N PRO A 402 13.49 21.26 15.88
CA PRO A 402 14.70 20.46 16.01
C PRO A 402 14.43 18.96 15.76
N VAL A 403 15.33 18.31 15.03
CA VAL A 403 15.33 16.86 14.85
C VAL A 403 16.34 16.21 15.81
N LEU A 404 15.82 15.38 16.69
CA LEU A 404 16.55 14.63 17.69
C LEU A 404 16.97 13.27 17.14
N LEU A 405 18.23 12.91 17.37
CA LEU A 405 18.68 11.54 17.24
C LEU A 405 18.28 10.78 18.50
N LEU A 406 17.53 9.69 18.35
CA LEU A 406 17.21 8.80 19.47
C LEU A 406 18.48 8.16 20.04
N PRO A 407 18.65 8.13 21.37
CA PRO A 407 19.83 7.59 22.02
C PRO A 407 19.99 6.08 21.82
#